data_AF-A0A6I0E748-F1
#
_entry.id   AF-A0A6I0E748-F1
#
_cell.length_a   1.000
_cell.length_b   1.000
_cell.length_c   1.000
_cell.angle_alpha   90.00
_cell.angle_beta   90.00
_cell.angle_gamma   90.00
#
_symmetry.space_group_name_H-M   'P 1'
#
loop_
_entity.id
_entity.type
_entity.pdbx_description
1 polymer ?
#
loop_
_entity_poly.entity_id
_entity_poly.type
_entity_poly.pdbx_seq_one_letter_code
_entity_poly.pdbx_strand_id
1 'polypeptide(L)'
;MLRLLFVLINMISISLMNVFMGSDVTLVMNAPTTISAGTEFDIEIVLKKGSLDGFARFQQQLPLGLTAQLVESSLGDFSFADQKVKLIWLKIPSEKEIKFTYRVKVDERLKGDFKLDGNFSYIVDNERKVVSVESKSVSITPSTRIDPNLIVDINEFQNIIPVQAPVSLLASNVRCIRQTPAPTGEANDLMVKLLVNKANTEKFAKIEEDIPAGFNAEAIDAKDAIFTFKDQKVKFLWMNLPPDPRFVVSYRLIPIDGQGDVTVKISGKFSYIINEATRVIDIIQKDIDLSNLDPKNLDGILASTMTSASFSEGQLSSSFTQTGADGGIEIPIRYEEIKDKPKKAVKSEPNMLPYMLEPEKGVYYRVQVAAGHKP
;
A
#
# COMPACT_ATOMS: atom_id res chain seq x y z
N MET A 1 -7.74 37.63 -61.66
CA MET A 1 -6.69 37.69 -60.61
C MET A 1 -7.22 38.31 -59.31
N LEU A 2 -7.67 39.56 -59.28
CA LEU A 2 -8.11 40.23 -58.04
C LEU A 2 -9.32 39.57 -57.32
N ARG A 3 -10.29 39.03 -58.07
CA ARG A 3 -11.42 38.29 -57.49
C ARG A 3 -11.03 36.95 -56.85
N LEU A 4 -10.00 36.29 -57.38
CA LEU A 4 -9.50 35.02 -56.84
C LEU A 4 -8.73 35.24 -55.53
N LEU A 5 -7.99 36.35 -55.44
CA LEU A 5 -7.28 36.79 -54.23
C LEU A 5 -8.26 37.08 -53.09
N PHE A 6 -9.40 37.70 -53.39
CA PHE A 6 -10.43 37.99 -52.39
C PHE A 6 -11.05 36.72 -51.80
N VAL A 7 -11.27 35.69 -52.64
CA VAL A 7 -11.78 34.38 -52.20
C VAL A 7 -10.75 33.65 -51.34
N LEU A 8 -9.46 33.70 -51.71
CA LEU A 8 -8.36 33.13 -50.92
C LEU A 8 -8.23 33.79 -49.55
N ILE A 9 -8.32 35.11 -49.47
CA ILE A 9 -8.28 35.85 -48.19
C ILE A 9 -9.48 35.47 -47.31
N ASN A 10 -10.68 35.34 -47.87
CA ASN A 10 -11.85 34.93 -47.08
C ASN A 10 -11.76 33.47 -46.59
N MET A 11 -11.23 32.55 -47.42
CA MET A 11 -10.97 31.17 -47.01
C MET A 11 -9.90 31.07 -45.93
N ILE A 12 -8.84 31.87 -46.01
CA ILE A 12 -7.80 31.95 -44.99
C ILE A 12 -8.37 32.54 -43.69
N SER A 13 -9.18 33.60 -43.76
CA SER A 13 -9.83 34.17 -42.58
C SER A 13 -10.79 33.19 -41.89
N ILE A 14 -11.58 32.42 -42.66
CA ILE A 14 -12.47 31.38 -42.12
C ILE A 14 -11.66 30.22 -41.51
N SER A 15 -10.56 29.82 -42.17
CA SER A 15 -9.67 28.77 -41.67
C SER A 15 -8.91 29.21 -40.40
N LEU A 16 -8.54 30.48 -40.28
CA LEU A 16 -7.90 31.05 -39.09
C LEU A 16 -8.88 31.21 -37.92
N MET A 17 -10.17 31.44 -38.19
CA MET A 17 -11.18 31.58 -37.13
C MET A 17 -11.43 30.24 -36.39
N ASN A 18 -11.22 29.10 -37.04
CA ASN A 18 -11.28 27.78 -36.42
C ASN A 18 -10.06 27.43 -35.55
N VAL A 19 -8.92 28.11 -35.72
CA VAL A 19 -7.71 27.86 -34.92
C VAL A 19 -7.81 28.47 -33.51
N PHE A 20 -8.68 29.48 -33.32
CA PHE A 20 -8.91 30.13 -32.03
C PHE A 20 -10.13 29.59 -31.25
N MET A 21 -10.78 28.52 -31.72
CA MET A 21 -11.89 27.85 -31.01
C MET A 21 -11.42 26.63 -30.20
N GLY A 22 -10.17 26.62 -29.73
CA GLY A 22 -9.76 25.70 -28.67
C GLY A 22 -10.49 26.08 -27.39
N SER A 23 -11.21 25.15 -26.76
CA SER A 23 -11.70 25.35 -25.41
C SER A 23 -10.51 25.55 -24.47
N ASP A 24 -10.24 26.80 -24.09
CA ASP A 24 -9.15 27.17 -23.18
C ASP A 24 -9.46 26.64 -21.78
N VAL A 25 -9.19 25.34 -21.58
CA VAL A 25 -9.18 24.72 -20.27
C VAL A 25 -8.06 25.38 -19.47
N THR A 26 -8.42 26.09 -18.41
CA THR A 26 -7.46 26.78 -17.54
C THR A 26 -7.56 26.27 -16.11
N LEU A 27 -6.40 26.21 -15.45
CA LEU A 27 -6.24 25.66 -14.12
C LEU A 27 -5.55 26.71 -13.25
N VAL A 28 -6.20 27.09 -12.15
CA VAL A 28 -5.67 28.07 -11.19
C VAL A 28 -5.56 27.39 -9.84
N MET A 29 -4.40 27.50 -9.19
CA MET A 29 -4.17 27.00 -7.84
C MET A 29 -4.06 28.16 -6.86
N ASN A 30 -4.82 28.11 -5.79
CA ASN A 30 -4.76 29.00 -4.64
C ASN A 30 -4.11 28.25 -3.48
N ALA A 31 -2.92 28.71 -3.09
CA ALA A 31 -2.13 28.16 -2.00
C ALA A 31 -1.37 29.32 -1.32
N PRO A 32 -1.11 29.23 0.00
CA PRO A 32 -0.30 30.21 0.71
C PRO A 32 1.15 30.17 0.23
N THR A 33 1.85 31.31 0.28
CA THR A 33 3.27 31.42 -0.06
C THR A 33 4.19 31.13 1.13
N THR A 34 3.65 31.17 2.36
CA THR A 34 4.40 30.94 3.58
C THR A 34 3.54 30.19 4.58
N ILE A 35 4.11 29.15 5.18
CA ILE A 35 3.45 28.26 6.14
C ILE A 35 4.39 27.96 7.31
N SER A 36 3.84 27.57 8.45
CA SER A 36 4.65 27.12 9.60
C SER A 36 4.72 25.60 9.62
N ALA A 37 5.90 25.04 9.91
CA ALA A 37 6.05 23.60 10.11
C ALA A 37 5.10 23.10 11.21
N GLY A 38 4.51 21.92 11.02
CA GLY A 38 3.56 21.32 11.96
C GLY A 38 2.13 21.85 11.86
N THR A 39 1.85 22.74 10.90
CA THR A 39 0.50 23.25 10.62
C THR A 39 -0.12 22.59 9.39
N GLU A 40 -1.42 22.82 9.22
CA GLU A 40 -2.16 22.41 8.04
C GLU A 40 -2.61 23.64 7.25
N PHE A 41 -2.67 23.52 5.94
CA PHE A 41 -3.16 24.57 5.04
C PHE A 41 -3.95 23.97 3.89
N ASP A 42 -4.90 24.74 3.36
CA ASP A 42 -5.75 24.30 2.26
C ASP A 42 -5.20 24.77 0.91
N ILE A 43 -5.23 23.87 -0.07
CA ILE A 43 -4.97 24.16 -1.48
C ILE A 43 -6.30 24.05 -2.23
N GLU A 44 -6.74 25.17 -2.80
CA GLU A 44 -7.93 25.22 -3.65
C GLU A 44 -7.50 25.22 -5.12
N ILE A 45 -8.12 24.37 -5.92
CA ILE A 45 -7.92 24.32 -7.37
C ILE A 45 -9.21 24.75 -8.05
N VAL A 46 -9.10 25.77 -8.91
CA VAL A 46 -10.19 26.27 -9.75
C VAL A 46 -9.90 25.89 -11.20
N LEU A 47 -10.74 25.01 -11.73
CA LEU A 47 -10.68 24.52 -13.11
C LEU A 47 -11.78 25.21 -13.93
N LYS A 48 -11.41 26.00 -14.92
CA LYS A 48 -12.34 26.48 -15.95
C LYS A 48 -12.22 25.60 -17.16
N LYS A 49 -13.21 24.75 -17.41
CA LYS A 49 -13.14 23.71 -18.45
C LYS A 49 -14.05 23.98 -19.66
N GLY A 50 -14.90 25.01 -19.59
CA GLY A 50 -15.88 25.30 -20.63
C GLY A 50 -16.88 24.15 -20.79
N SER A 51 -16.99 23.60 -22.00
CA SER A 51 -17.92 22.51 -22.33
C SER A 51 -17.28 21.11 -22.28
N LEU A 52 -16.10 20.97 -21.68
CA LEU A 52 -15.45 19.66 -21.53
C LEU A 52 -16.37 18.69 -20.76
N ASP A 53 -16.55 17.49 -21.30
CA ASP A 53 -17.28 16.38 -20.69
C ASP A 53 -16.42 15.10 -20.76
N GLY A 54 -16.75 14.10 -19.93
CA GLY A 54 -16.08 12.80 -19.91
C GLY A 54 -14.93 12.68 -18.92
N PHE A 55 -13.97 11.80 -19.25
CA PHE A 55 -12.90 11.40 -18.34
C PHE A 55 -11.86 12.52 -18.16
N ALA A 56 -11.52 12.80 -16.90
CA ALA A 56 -10.51 13.77 -16.54
C ALA A 56 -9.75 13.36 -15.28
N ARG A 57 -8.55 13.92 -15.12
CA ARG A 57 -7.69 13.66 -13.96
C ARG A 57 -6.84 14.86 -13.62
N PHE A 58 -6.92 15.30 -12.37
CA PHE A 58 -5.93 16.18 -11.76
C PHE A 58 -4.86 15.35 -11.06
N GLN A 59 -3.61 15.78 -11.15
CA GLN A 59 -2.48 15.18 -10.44
C GLN A 59 -1.52 16.27 -9.96
N GLN A 60 -1.09 16.21 -8.71
CA GLN A 60 -0.12 17.12 -8.12
C GLN A 60 0.88 16.33 -7.26
N GLN A 61 2.17 16.58 -7.47
CA GLN A 61 3.24 15.99 -6.69
C GLN A 61 3.48 16.88 -5.46
N LEU A 62 3.47 16.27 -4.28
CA LEU A 62 3.94 16.91 -3.05
C LEU A 62 5.36 16.42 -2.74
N PRO A 63 6.20 17.25 -2.09
CA PRO A 63 7.46 16.80 -1.51
C PRO A 63 7.24 15.80 -0.36
N LEU A 64 8.23 14.94 -0.09
CA LEU A 64 8.28 14.09 1.11
C LEU A 64 8.15 14.94 2.39
N GLY A 65 7.46 14.38 3.40
CA GLY A 65 7.18 15.03 4.69
C GLY A 65 5.96 15.96 4.67
N LEU A 66 5.24 16.04 3.54
CA LEU A 66 3.91 16.61 3.45
C LEU A 66 2.89 15.48 3.22
N THR A 67 1.70 15.60 3.82
CA THR A 67 0.58 14.67 3.57
C THR A 67 -0.66 15.43 3.14
N ALA A 68 -1.56 14.76 2.40
CA ALA A 68 -2.77 15.39 1.89
C ALA A 68 -4.03 14.62 2.27
N GLN A 69 -5.11 15.35 2.54
CA GLN A 69 -6.44 14.82 2.77
C GLN A 69 -7.47 15.65 2.01
N LEU A 70 -8.53 15.01 1.52
CA LEU A 70 -9.62 15.71 0.85
C LEU A 70 -10.40 16.59 1.83
N VAL A 71 -10.73 17.81 1.42
CA VAL A 71 -11.65 18.70 2.17
C VAL A 71 -12.98 18.80 1.43
N GLU A 72 -12.92 19.13 0.15
CA GLU A 72 -14.09 19.30 -0.71
C GLU A 72 -13.80 18.74 -2.10
N SER A 73 -14.63 17.80 -2.55
CA SER A 73 -14.55 17.22 -3.89
C SER A 73 -15.69 17.69 -4.76
N SER A 74 -15.41 18.00 -6.02
CA SER A 74 -16.43 18.20 -7.06
C SER A 74 -16.71 16.88 -7.79
N LEU A 75 -17.22 15.88 -7.06
CA LEU A 75 -17.59 14.55 -7.58
C LEU A 75 -16.42 13.74 -8.20
N GLY A 76 -15.18 14.09 -7.85
CA GLY A 76 -13.99 13.34 -8.25
C GLY A 76 -13.58 12.34 -7.16
N ASP A 77 -13.01 11.22 -7.58
CA ASP A 77 -12.41 10.23 -6.70
C ASP A 77 -10.99 10.65 -6.29
N PHE A 78 -10.80 10.93 -5.00
CA PHE A 78 -9.56 11.46 -4.43
C PHE A 78 -8.67 10.33 -3.91
N SER A 79 -7.38 10.41 -4.21
CA SER A 79 -6.36 9.57 -3.58
C SER A 79 -5.06 10.33 -3.34
N PHE A 80 -4.34 9.95 -2.29
CA PHE A 80 -2.98 10.40 -2.02
C PHE A 80 -2.09 9.18 -1.76
N ALA A 81 -1.15 8.91 -2.66
CA ALA A 81 -0.21 7.81 -2.58
C ALA A 81 1.08 8.17 -3.32
N ASP A 82 2.22 7.65 -2.88
CA ASP A 82 3.55 7.95 -3.46
C ASP A 82 3.82 9.46 -3.58
N GLN A 83 3.39 10.23 -2.57
CA GLN A 83 3.42 11.69 -2.55
C GLN A 83 2.66 12.38 -3.71
N LYS A 84 1.73 11.69 -4.37
CA LYS A 84 0.91 12.24 -5.45
C LYS A 84 -0.53 12.36 -5.00
N VAL A 85 -1.03 13.59 -5.03
CA VAL A 85 -2.46 13.88 -4.99
C VAL A 85 -3.03 13.56 -6.37
N LYS A 86 -4.11 12.78 -6.41
CA LYS A 86 -4.88 12.49 -7.62
C LYS A 86 -6.36 12.72 -7.36
N LEU A 87 -7.02 13.36 -8.32
CA LEU A 87 -8.47 13.47 -8.35
C LEU A 87 -8.94 13.02 -9.74
N ILE A 88 -9.75 11.96 -9.80
CA ILE A 88 -10.15 11.30 -11.05
C ILE A 88 -11.66 11.42 -11.25
N TRP A 89 -12.07 11.84 -12.45
CA TRP A 89 -13.47 11.87 -12.87
C TRP A 89 -13.68 10.86 -13.99
N LEU A 90 -14.59 9.91 -13.80
CA LEU A 90 -15.12 9.11 -14.90
C LEU A 90 -15.96 9.99 -15.84
N LYS A 91 -16.74 10.89 -15.25
CA LYS A 91 -17.48 11.95 -15.92
C LYS A 91 -17.33 13.24 -15.13
N ILE A 92 -16.69 14.22 -15.73
CA ILE A 92 -16.52 15.52 -15.10
C ILE A 92 -17.88 16.26 -15.00
N PRO A 93 -18.17 16.99 -13.91
CA PRO A 93 -19.40 17.77 -13.76
C PRO A 93 -19.69 18.72 -14.94
N SER A 94 -20.95 19.03 -15.24
CA SER A 94 -21.30 19.80 -16.45
C SER A 94 -21.06 21.31 -16.32
N GLU A 95 -20.79 21.79 -15.11
CA GLU A 95 -20.48 23.19 -14.81
C GLU A 95 -19.25 23.66 -15.60
N LYS A 96 -19.26 24.93 -16.02
CA LYS A 96 -18.14 25.51 -16.78
C LYS A 96 -16.90 25.75 -15.91
N GLU A 97 -17.11 25.89 -14.61
CA GLU A 97 -16.08 26.07 -13.59
C GLU A 97 -16.31 25.04 -12.49
N ILE A 98 -15.21 24.41 -12.05
CA ILE A 98 -15.20 23.39 -11.01
C ILE A 98 -14.16 23.79 -9.97
N LYS A 99 -14.49 23.60 -8.69
CA LYS A 99 -13.60 23.86 -7.57
C LYS A 99 -13.49 22.65 -6.67
N PHE A 100 -12.28 22.31 -6.28
CA PHE A 100 -12.03 21.31 -5.24
C PHE A 100 -10.90 21.78 -4.34
N THR A 101 -10.94 21.31 -3.10
CA THR A 101 -10.02 21.73 -2.05
C THR A 101 -9.49 20.50 -1.34
N TYR A 102 -8.18 20.46 -1.14
CA TYR A 102 -7.54 19.45 -0.32
C TYR A 102 -6.61 20.12 0.69
N ARG A 103 -6.50 19.53 1.87
CA ARG A 103 -5.68 20.02 2.97
C ARG A 103 -4.34 19.33 2.95
N VAL A 104 -3.28 20.11 3.10
CA VAL A 104 -1.92 19.63 3.25
C VAL A 104 -1.47 19.84 4.69
N LYS A 105 -0.90 18.79 5.29
CA LYS A 105 -0.24 18.84 6.58
C LYS A 105 1.27 18.81 6.38
N VAL A 106 1.99 19.69 7.07
CA VAL A 106 3.45 19.80 7.02
C VAL A 106 4.05 19.16 8.26
N ASP A 107 5.07 18.31 8.11
CA ASP A 107 5.83 17.80 9.24
C ASP A 107 6.49 18.96 10.02
N GLU A 108 6.49 18.86 11.35
CA GLU A 108 6.98 19.90 12.27
C GLU A 108 8.48 20.14 12.22
N ARG A 109 9.23 19.20 11.64
CA ARG A 109 10.69 19.23 11.52
C ARG A 109 11.17 19.84 10.21
N LEU A 110 10.28 20.18 9.29
CA LEU A 110 10.68 20.71 8.00
C LEU A 110 10.96 22.21 8.03
N LYS A 111 11.86 22.64 7.16
CA LYS A 111 12.09 24.05 6.78
C LYS A 111 12.41 24.15 5.29
N GLY A 112 12.47 25.39 4.80
CA GLY A 112 12.96 25.70 3.47
C GLY A 112 11.84 25.86 2.45
N ASP A 113 12.22 26.00 1.19
CA ASP A 113 11.31 26.35 0.11
C ASP A 113 11.05 25.15 -0.80
N PHE A 114 9.81 25.00 -1.26
CA PHE A 114 9.42 24.01 -2.25
C PHE A 114 8.48 24.59 -3.29
N LYS A 115 8.33 23.89 -4.41
CA LYS A 115 7.41 24.26 -5.48
C LYS A 115 6.20 23.33 -5.49
N LEU A 116 5.04 23.94 -5.66
CA LEU A 116 3.79 23.26 -5.94
C LEU A 116 3.52 23.34 -7.43
N ASP A 117 3.60 22.18 -8.09
CA ASP A 117 3.27 21.98 -9.50
C ASP A 117 2.04 21.06 -9.61
N GLY A 118 1.38 21.01 -10.76
CA GLY A 118 0.19 20.19 -10.94
C GLY A 118 -0.32 20.17 -12.37
N ASN A 119 -0.95 19.07 -12.75
CA ASN A 119 -1.35 18.80 -14.12
C ASN A 119 -2.80 18.33 -14.15
N PHE A 120 -3.58 18.84 -15.10
CA PHE A 120 -4.91 18.37 -15.43
C PHE A 120 -4.89 17.71 -16.80
N SER A 121 -5.22 16.42 -16.85
CA SER A 121 -5.31 15.62 -18.08
C SER A 121 -6.77 15.33 -18.42
N TYR A 122 -7.14 15.46 -19.69
CA TYR A 122 -8.49 15.20 -20.19
C TYR A 122 -8.45 14.65 -21.62
N ILE A 123 -9.57 14.12 -22.10
CA ILE A 123 -9.68 13.56 -23.46
C ILE A 123 -10.62 14.44 -24.29
N VAL A 124 -10.15 14.90 -25.45
CA VAL A 124 -10.95 15.61 -26.46
C VAL A 124 -10.59 15.01 -27.82
N ASP A 125 -11.59 14.73 -28.65
CA ASP A 125 -11.42 14.12 -29.99
C ASP A 125 -10.59 12.82 -29.95
N ASN A 126 -10.78 12.03 -28.89
CA ASN A 126 -10.04 10.79 -28.61
C ASN A 126 -8.52 10.97 -28.39
N GLU A 127 -8.07 12.21 -28.16
CA GLU A 127 -6.69 12.54 -27.82
C GLU A 127 -6.58 13.05 -26.38
N ARG A 128 -5.51 12.61 -25.68
CA ARG A 128 -5.20 13.09 -24.34
C ARG A 128 -4.55 14.47 -24.42
N LYS A 129 -5.20 15.47 -23.84
CA LYS A 129 -4.66 16.81 -23.62
C LYS A 129 -4.25 17.00 -22.16
N VAL A 130 -3.25 17.86 -21.93
CA VAL A 130 -2.72 18.17 -20.60
C VAL A 130 -2.58 19.68 -20.45
N VAL A 131 -3.08 20.22 -19.35
CA VAL A 131 -2.88 21.61 -18.92
C VAL A 131 -2.15 21.58 -17.59
N SER A 132 -1.09 22.36 -17.46
CA SER A 132 -0.35 22.48 -16.20
C SER A 132 -0.81 23.72 -15.44
N VAL A 133 -0.82 23.65 -14.11
CA VAL A 133 -0.99 24.82 -13.27
C VAL A 133 0.29 25.63 -13.24
N GLU A 134 0.17 26.94 -13.03
CA GLU A 134 1.33 27.78 -12.76
C GLU A 134 1.98 27.39 -11.42
N SER A 135 3.28 27.12 -11.46
CA SER A 135 4.07 26.73 -10.30
C SER A 135 4.05 27.81 -9.22
N LYS A 136 3.71 27.44 -7.97
CA LYS A 136 3.83 28.35 -6.81
C LYS A 136 4.94 27.92 -5.89
N SER A 137 5.78 28.86 -5.47
CA SER A 137 6.80 28.61 -4.44
C SER A 137 6.21 28.86 -3.05
N VAL A 138 6.46 27.93 -2.13
CA VAL A 138 5.98 27.98 -0.75
C VAL A 138 7.16 27.82 0.20
N SER A 139 7.24 28.71 1.19
CA SER A 139 8.28 28.73 2.20
C SER A 139 7.79 28.15 3.54
N ILE A 140 8.52 27.19 4.09
CA ILE A 140 8.24 26.57 5.38
C ILE A 140 9.08 27.26 6.45
N THR A 141 8.40 27.99 7.34
CA THR A 141 9.01 28.55 8.55
C THR A 141 9.19 27.42 9.56
N PRO A 142 10.41 27.19 10.09
CA PRO A 142 10.70 26.13 11.04
C PRO A 142 9.87 26.27 12.32
N SER A 143 9.50 25.13 12.91
CA SER A 143 8.81 25.10 14.20
C SER A 143 9.74 25.57 15.32
N THR A 144 9.24 26.46 16.19
CA THR A 144 9.97 26.89 17.40
C THR A 144 9.88 25.87 18.54
N ARG A 145 9.12 24.78 18.36
CA ARG A 145 8.90 23.73 19.36
C ARG A 145 9.88 22.56 19.23
N ILE A 146 10.64 22.52 18.14
CA ILE A 146 11.55 21.42 17.80
C ILE A 146 12.98 21.88 18.02
N ASP A 147 13.82 20.98 18.55
CA ASP A 147 15.26 21.22 18.66
C ASP A 147 15.83 21.57 17.28
N PRO A 148 16.56 22.70 17.12
CA PRO A 148 17.14 23.11 15.84
C PRO A 148 17.98 22.03 15.14
N ASN A 149 18.58 21.10 15.90
CA ASN A 149 19.37 19.99 15.34
C ASN A 149 18.51 18.88 14.69
N LEU A 150 17.21 18.87 14.96
CA LEU A 150 16.25 17.92 14.39
C LEU A 150 15.51 18.49 13.17
N ILE A 151 15.72 19.76 12.86
CA ILE A 151 15.10 20.44 11.72
C ILE A 151 15.84 20.07 10.43
N VAL A 152 15.07 19.68 9.42
CA VAL A 152 15.54 19.20 8.12
C VAL A 152 15.08 20.15 7.03
N ASP A 153 15.97 20.48 6.10
CA ASP A 153 15.59 21.18 4.88
C ASP A 153 14.78 20.24 3.96
N ILE A 154 13.66 20.73 3.45
CA ILE A 154 12.76 19.95 2.60
C ILE A 154 13.45 19.44 1.34
N ASN A 155 14.37 20.20 0.74
CA ASN A 155 15.09 19.80 -0.47
C ASN A 155 16.17 18.77 -0.16
N GLU A 156 16.85 18.90 0.99
CA GLU A 156 17.76 17.84 1.46
C GLU A 156 17.00 16.54 1.67
N PHE A 157 15.84 16.61 2.32
CA PHE A 157 14.99 15.45 2.59
C PHE A 157 14.54 14.71 1.33
N GLN A 158 14.30 15.43 0.22
CA GLN A 158 13.92 14.81 -1.06
C GLN A 158 15.02 13.91 -1.65
N ASN A 159 16.30 14.23 -1.38
CA ASN A 159 17.45 13.53 -1.96
C ASN A 159 17.90 12.34 -1.13
N ILE A 160 17.26 12.12 0.02
CA ILE A 160 17.51 10.98 0.87
C ILE A 160 16.64 9.87 0.34
N ILE A 161 17.25 8.74 0.00
CA ILE A 161 16.48 7.53 -0.26
C ILE A 161 15.67 7.31 1.02
N PRO A 162 14.33 7.45 1.02
CA PRO A 162 13.56 7.12 2.20
C PRO A 162 13.99 5.71 2.55
N VAL A 163 14.49 5.51 3.77
CA VAL A 163 14.84 4.18 4.25
C VAL A 163 13.51 3.43 4.18
N GLN A 164 13.29 2.72 3.07
CA GLN A 164 12.14 1.84 2.98
C GLN A 164 12.30 0.94 4.18
N ALA A 165 11.27 0.92 5.02
CA ALA A 165 11.23 -0.01 6.14
C ALA A 165 11.71 -1.35 5.57
N PRO A 166 12.80 -1.93 6.12
CA PRO A 166 13.43 -3.07 5.51
C PRO A 166 12.33 -4.08 5.21
N VAL A 167 12.37 -4.75 4.07
CA VAL A 167 11.26 -5.63 3.65
C VAL A 167 10.93 -6.65 4.76
N SER A 168 11.92 -6.99 5.60
CA SER A 168 11.78 -7.73 6.85
C SER A 168 10.82 -7.12 7.88
N LEU A 169 10.86 -5.80 8.09
CA LEU A 169 9.98 -5.04 9.00
C LEU A 169 8.56 -4.86 8.42
N LEU A 170 8.43 -4.70 7.10
CA LEU A 170 7.10 -4.70 6.47
C LEU A 170 6.48 -6.10 6.52
N ALA A 171 7.28 -7.14 6.28
CA ALA A 171 6.90 -8.54 6.43
C ALA A 171 6.65 -8.93 7.90
N SER A 172 7.29 -8.26 8.87
CA SER A 172 7.13 -8.59 10.29
C SER A 172 5.74 -8.27 10.83
N ASN A 173 4.91 -7.52 10.10
CA ASN A 173 3.54 -7.23 10.52
C ASN A 173 2.50 -8.15 9.87
N VAL A 174 2.87 -8.86 8.80
CA VAL A 174 1.99 -9.83 8.17
C VAL A 174 1.96 -11.12 8.99
N ARG A 175 0.76 -11.61 9.31
CA ARG A 175 0.56 -12.82 10.13
C ARG A 175 -0.60 -13.65 9.61
N CYS A 176 -0.47 -14.96 9.78
CA CYS A 176 -1.57 -15.90 9.65
C CYS A 176 -1.58 -16.78 10.89
N ILE A 177 -2.63 -16.68 11.69
CA ILE A 177 -2.77 -17.39 12.96
C ILE A 177 -3.97 -18.32 12.84
N ARG A 178 -3.74 -19.61 13.08
CA ARG A 178 -4.80 -20.61 13.15
C ARG A 178 -5.27 -20.76 14.58
N GLN A 179 -6.58 -20.64 14.81
CA GLN A 179 -7.20 -21.07 16.05
C GLN A 179 -7.07 -22.60 16.17
N THR A 180 -6.74 -23.12 17.36
CA THR A 180 -6.79 -24.56 17.65
C THR A 180 -8.11 -25.15 17.12
N PRO A 181 -8.07 -26.15 16.22
CA PRO A 181 -9.28 -26.73 15.64
C PRO A 181 -10.25 -27.18 16.73
N ALA A 182 -11.51 -26.76 16.62
CA ALA A 182 -12.53 -26.99 17.63
C ALA A 182 -13.67 -27.82 17.05
N PRO A 183 -14.25 -28.78 17.78
CA PRO A 183 -15.42 -29.53 17.33
C PRO A 183 -16.60 -28.60 17.02
N THR A 184 -17.31 -28.86 15.92
CA THR A 184 -18.55 -28.13 15.58
C THR A 184 -19.76 -28.63 16.38
N GLY A 185 -19.67 -29.83 16.96
CA GLY A 185 -20.78 -30.53 17.61
C GLY A 185 -21.56 -31.46 16.68
N GLU A 186 -21.29 -31.45 15.38
CA GLU A 186 -21.91 -32.34 14.39
C GLU A 186 -20.89 -33.38 13.91
N ALA A 187 -21.23 -34.67 13.96
CA ALA A 187 -20.50 -35.77 13.32
C ALA A 187 -18.96 -35.83 13.54
N ASN A 188 -18.44 -35.26 14.64
CA ASN A 188 -17.01 -35.07 14.91
C ASN A 188 -16.29 -34.17 13.89
N ASP A 189 -17.02 -33.31 13.17
CA ASP A 189 -16.45 -32.29 12.31
C ASP A 189 -15.65 -31.28 13.15
N LEU A 190 -14.55 -30.80 12.60
CA LEU A 190 -13.70 -29.81 13.23
C LEU A 190 -13.75 -28.50 12.44
N MET A 191 -13.98 -27.41 13.17
CA MET A 191 -13.90 -26.07 12.64
C MET A 191 -12.47 -25.56 12.70
N VAL A 192 -11.94 -25.15 11.54
CA VAL A 192 -10.66 -24.45 11.44
C VAL A 192 -10.91 -23.01 11.04
N LYS A 193 -10.37 -22.07 11.83
CA LYS A 193 -10.45 -20.62 11.57
C LYS A 193 -9.03 -20.05 11.50
N LEU A 194 -8.78 -19.24 10.47
CA LEU A 194 -7.51 -18.55 10.28
C LEU A 194 -7.70 -17.04 10.27
N LEU A 195 -7.05 -16.37 11.21
CA LEU A 195 -6.93 -14.92 11.24
C LEU A 195 -5.75 -14.49 10.35
N VAL A 196 -6.04 -13.69 9.34
CA VAL A 196 -5.05 -13.05 8.49
C VAL A 196 -4.93 -11.58 8.90
N ASN A 197 -3.72 -11.15 9.23
CA ASN A 197 -3.36 -9.73 9.29
C ASN A 197 -2.54 -9.39 8.04
N LYS A 198 -3.13 -8.64 7.11
CA LYS A 198 -2.52 -8.36 5.81
C LYS A 198 -1.52 -7.20 5.83
N ALA A 199 -1.47 -6.44 6.93
CA ALA A 199 -0.74 -5.16 6.98
C ALA A 199 -1.03 -4.31 5.72
N ASN A 200 0.00 -3.97 4.94
CA ASN A 200 -0.12 -3.14 3.73
C ASN A 200 -0.16 -3.97 2.43
N THR A 201 -0.38 -5.29 2.52
CA THR A 201 -0.48 -6.15 1.34
C THR A 201 -1.91 -6.13 0.79
N GLU A 202 -2.03 -6.00 -0.54
CA GLU A 202 -3.34 -5.83 -1.21
C GLU A 202 -3.54 -6.80 -2.37
N LYS A 203 -2.46 -7.36 -2.91
CA LYS A 203 -2.47 -8.18 -4.12
C LYS A 203 -2.54 -9.68 -3.78
N PHE A 204 -1.96 -10.50 -4.65
CA PHE A 204 -1.97 -11.94 -4.59
C PHE A 204 -1.48 -12.50 -3.25
N ALA A 205 -2.26 -13.43 -2.70
CA ALA A 205 -1.90 -14.18 -1.51
C ALA A 205 -2.44 -15.62 -1.58
N LYS A 206 -1.81 -16.52 -0.83
CA LYS A 206 -2.18 -17.93 -0.74
C LYS A 206 -2.01 -18.45 0.69
N ILE A 207 -3.04 -19.06 1.24
CA ILE A 207 -2.91 -19.98 2.38
C ILE A 207 -2.79 -21.40 1.80
N GLU A 208 -1.85 -22.18 2.30
CA GLU A 208 -1.75 -23.62 2.01
C GLU A 208 -1.54 -24.38 3.32
N GLU A 209 -2.45 -25.30 3.66
CA GLU A 209 -2.35 -26.15 4.86
C GLU A 209 -2.33 -27.63 4.49
N ASP A 210 -1.41 -28.37 5.11
CA ASP A 210 -1.32 -29.82 5.06
C ASP A 210 -2.27 -30.43 6.09
N ILE A 211 -3.22 -31.22 5.60
CA ILE A 211 -4.23 -31.92 6.39
C ILE A 211 -3.80 -33.38 6.52
N PRO A 212 -3.93 -34.02 7.70
CA PRO A 212 -3.66 -35.45 7.81
C PRO A 212 -4.65 -36.29 6.98
N ALA A 213 -4.26 -37.52 6.64
CA ALA A 213 -5.15 -38.47 5.97
C ALA A 213 -6.39 -38.78 6.85
N GLY A 214 -7.50 -39.17 6.21
CA GLY A 214 -8.75 -39.49 6.91
C GLY A 214 -9.71 -38.31 7.09
N PHE A 215 -9.38 -37.14 6.55
CA PHE A 215 -10.25 -35.97 6.55
C PHE A 215 -10.54 -35.49 5.13
N ASN A 216 -11.79 -35.08 4.91
CA ASN A 216 -12.17 -34.18 3.83
C ASN A 216 -12.22 -32.74 4.33
N ALA A 217 -12.14 -31.75 3.45
CA ALA A 217 -12.21 -30.34 3.81
C ALA A 217 -13.18 -29.54 2.94
N GLU A 218 -14.02 -28.72 3.57
CA GLU A 218 -15.01 -27.87 2.90
C GLU A 218 -14.91 -26.43 3.39
N ALA A 219 -14.94 -25.45 2.48
CA ALA A 219 -14.96 -24.04 2.85
C ALA A 219 -16.26 -23.68 3.59
N ILE A 220 -16.13 -22.88 4.64
CA ILE A 220 -17.28 -22.27 5.34
C ILE A 220 -17.35 -20.77 5.03
N ASP A 221 -16.24 -20.05 5.20
CA ASP A 221 -16.11 -18.65 4.76
C ASP A 221 -14.72 -18.46 4.14
N ALA A 222 -14.68 -18.19 2.84
CA ALA A 222 -13.44 -18.03 2.10
C ALA A 222 -13.00 -16.57 1.91
N LYS A 223 -13.82 -15.57 2.30
CA LYS A 223 -13.55 -14.13 2.07
C LYS A 223 -13.00 -13.86 0.67
N ASP A 224 -13.80 -14.19 -0.35
CA ASP A 224 -13.50 -14.02 -1.78
C ASP A 224 -12.30 -14.84 -2.32
N ALA A 225 -11.72 -15.72 -1.52
CA ALA A 225 -10.70 -16.63 -2.00
C ALA A 225 -11.29 -17.76 -2.86
N ILE A 226 -10.51 -18.23 -3.81
CA ILE A 226 -10.74 -19.53 -4.45
C ILE A 226 -10.27 -20.61 -3.47
N PHE A 227 -11.20 -21.40 -2.95
CA PHE A 227 -10.90 -22.54 -2.10
C PHE A 227 -10.69 -23.82 -2.91
N THR A 228 -9.67 -24.59 -2.57
CA THR A 228 -9.47 -25.94 -3.09
C THR A 228 -9.00 -26.88 -1.99
N PHE A 229 -9.48 -28.12 -2.03
CA PHE A 229 -8.92 -29.22 -1.25
C PHE A 229 -8.54 -30.35 -2.21
N LYS A 230 -7.24 -30.63 -2.30
CA LYS A 230 -6.70 -31.69 -3.16
C LYS A 230 -5.38 -32.18 -2.61
N ASP A 231 -5.10 -33.48 -2.75
CA ASP A 231 -3.84 -34.10 -2.32
C ASP A 231 -3.55 -33.81 -0.82
N GLN A 232 -4.60 -33.87 0.01
CA GLN A 232 -4.59 -33.52 1.44
C GLN A 232 -4.09 -32.09 1.75
N LYS A 233 -4.22 -31.17 0.79
CA LYS A 233 -3.87 -29.76 0.97
C LYS A 233 -5.09 -28.87 0.82
N VAL A 234 -5.37 -28.09 1.86
CA VAL A 234 -6.31 -26.96 1.80
C VAL A 234 -5.58 -25.76 1.22
N LYS A 235 -6.19 -25.09 0.24
CA LYS A 235 -5.67 -23.84 -0.31
C LYS A 235 -6.75 -22.78 -0.39
N PHE A 236 -6.43 -21.58 0.06
CA PHE A 236 -7.17 -20.36 -0.25
C PHE A 236 -6.29 -19.49 -1.14
N LEU A 237 -6.81 -19.04 -2.28
CA LEU A 237 -6.07 -18.24 -3.25
C LEU A 237 -6.79 -16.92 -3.54
N TRP A 238 -6.10 -15.81 -3.31
CA TRP A 238 -6.56 -14.46 -3.61
C TRP A 238 -5.80 -13.89 -4.80
N MET A 239 -6.51 -13.27 -5.74
CA MET A 239 -5.90 -12.35 -6.72
C MET A 239 -5.68 -10.97 -6.09
N ASN A 240 -6.67 -10.51 -5.32
CA ASN A 240 -6.61 -9.34 -4.47
C ASN A 240 -7.11 -9.74 -3.08
N LEU A 241 -6.41 -9.30 -2.04
CA LEU A 241 -6.83 -9.53 -0.66
C LEU A 241 -8.07 -8.67 -0.33
N PRO A 242 -8.91 -9.11 0.62
CA PRO A 242 -10.00 -8.29 1.14
C PRO A 242 -9.54 -6.90 1.57
N PRO A 243 -10.41 -5.87 1.48
CA PRO A 243 -10.06 -4.50 1.87
C PRO A 243 -9.75 -4.39 3.36
N ASP A 244 -10.39 -5.22 4.19
CA ASP A 244 -10.22 -5.22 5.64
C ASP A 244 -8.77 -5.57 6.04
N PRO A 245 -8.12 -4.80 6.93
CA PRO A 245 -6.73 -5.03 7.35
C PRO A 245 -6.55 -6.36 8.09
N ARG A 246 -7.62 -6.84 8.74
CA ARG A 246 -7.69 -8.18 9.30
C ARG A 246 -9.00 -8.83 8.90
N PHE A 247 -8.94 -10.11 8.57
CA PHE A 247 -10.11 -10.90 8.25
C PHE A 247 -9.88 -12.34 8.68
N VAL A 248 -10.98 -13.08 8.84
CA VAL A 248 -10.95 -14.50 9.17
C VAL A 248 -11.51 -15.29 8.01
N VAL A 249 -10.80 -16.34 7.61
CA VAL A 249 -11.34 -17.41 6.77
C VAL A 249 -11.55 -18.66 7.59
N SER A 250 -12.45 -19.52 7.14
CA SER A 250 -12.76 -20.76 7.81
C SER A 250 -13.11 -21.89 6.85
N TYR A 251 -12.75 -23.10 7.25
CA TYR A 251 -13.12 -24.34 6.59
C TYR A 251 -13.33 -25.43 7.63
N ARG A 252 -14.16 -26.40 7.27
CA ARG A 252 -14.53 -27.53 8.10
C ARG A 252 -13.76 -28.76 7.66
N LEU A 253 -13.23 -29.51 8.62
CA LEU A 253 -12.66 -30.83 8.43
C LEU A 253 -13.70 -31.89 8.80
N ILE A 254 -13.96 -32.81 7.87
CA ILE A 254 -14.98 -33.86 7.99
C ILE A 254 -14.25 -35.21 8.04
N PRO A 255 -14.29 -35.95 9.17
CA PRO A 255 -13.69 -37.28 9.25
C PRO A 255 -14.38 -38.26 8.30
N ILE A 256 -13.60 -39.00 7.50
CA ILE A 256 -14.14 -39.96 6.52
C ILE A 256 -14.73 -41.19 7.22
N ASP A 257 -14.16 -41.62 8.35
CA ASP A 257 -14.55 -42.84 9.07
C ASP A 257 -15.43 -42.57 10.31
N GLY A 258 -15.91 -41.34 10.50
CA GLY A 258 -16.70 -40.93 11.68
C GLY A 258 -15.93 -40.93 13.01
N GLN A 259 -14.68 -41.38 13.01
CA GLN A 259 -13.73 -41.31 14.12
C GLN A 259 -12.72 -40.19 13.84
N GLY A 260 -13.00 -38.98 14.32
CA GLY A 260 -12.03 -37.90 14.34
C GLY A 260 -11.19 -38.01 15.61
N ASP A 261 -9.87 -38.16 15.47
CA ASP A 261 -8.98 -37.90 16.60
C ASP A 261 -9.12 -36.42 16.97
N VAL A 262 -9.32 -36.11 18.25
CA VAL A 262 -9.59 -34.74 18.74
C VAL A 262 -8.37 -33.84 18.52
N THR A 263 -7.19 -34.42 18.30
CA THR A 263 -5.94 -33.68 18.10
C THR A 263 -5.42 -33.81 16.67
N VAL A 264 -5.93 -32.96 15.77
CA VAL A 264 -5.45 -32.88 14.38
C VAL A 264 -4.18 -32.01 14.31
N LYS A 265 -3.08 -32.59 13.83
CA LYS A 265 -1.85 -31.85 13.53
C LYS A 265 -1.93 -31.29 12.12
N ILE A 266 -2.10 -29.98 12.01
CA ILE A 266 -2.12 -29.24 10.75
C ILE A 266 -0.83 -28.40 10.68
N SER A 267 -0.18 -28.32 9.53
CA SER A 267 0.89 -27.35 9.27
C SER A 267 0.52 -26.54 8.05
N GLY A 268 0.98 -25.30 7.95
CA GLY A 268 0.65 -24.51 6.79
C GLY A 268 1.53 -23.30 6.61
N LYS A 269 1.44 -22.73 5.42
CA LYS A 269 2.20 -21.56 4.99
C LYS A 269 1.25 -20.51 4.43
N PHE A 270 1.52 -19.25 4.76
CA PHE A 270 0.90 -18.10 4.15
C PHE A 270 1.91 -17.43 3.22
N SER A 271 1.57 -17.33 1.95
CA SER A 271 2.37 -16.69 0.91
C SER A 271 1.70 -15.41 0.43
N TYR A 272 2.46 -14.34 0.24
CA TYR A 272 1.94 -13.04 -0.20
C TYR A 272 2.99 -12.27 -0.98
N ILE A 273 2.57 -11.28 -1.78
CA ILE A 273 3.49 -10.42 -2.53
C ILE A 273 3.63 -9.07 -1.84
N ILE A 274 4.86 -8.65 -1.59
CA ILE A 274 5.20 -7.30 -1.14
C ILE A 274 6.40 -6.78 -1.93
N ASN A 275 6.30 -5.56 -2.47
CA ASN A 275 7.31 -4.97 -3.35
C ASN A 275 7.76 -5.93 -4.47
N GLU A 276 6.79 -6.58 -5.14
CA GLU A 276 7.00 -7.55 -6.22
C GLU A 276 7.74 -8.84 -5.83
N ALA A 277 8.09 -9.02 -4.55
CA ALA A 277 8.70 -10.23 -4.03
C ALA A 277 7.67 -11.11 -3.32
N THR A 278 7.66 -12.41 -3.64
CA THR A 278 6.90 -13.42 -2.89
C THR A 278 7.56 -13.66 -1.54
N ARG A 279 6.78 -13.55 -0.48
CA ARG A 279 7.15 -13.91 0.88
C ARG A 279 6.31 -15.07 1.35
N VAL A 280 6.92 -15.91 2.18
CA VAL A 280 6.27 -17.09 2.76
C VAL A 280 6.54 -17.07 4.26
N ILE A 281 5.48 -17.16 5.06
CA ILE A 281 5.56 -17.28 6.52
C ILE A 281 4.82 -18.54 6.95
N ASP A 282 5.21 -19.12 8.07
CA ASP A 282 4.49 -20.25 8.64
C ASP A 282 3.22 -19.79 9.34
N ILE A 283 2.19 -20.63 9.27
CA ILE A 283 0.93 -20.43 10.00
C ILE A 283 1.14 -20.91 11.42
N ILE A 284 0.88 -20.03 12.39
CA ILE A 284 1.08 -20.32 13.81
C ILE A 284 -0.25 -20.76 14.41
N GLN A 285 -0.29 -21.95 15.02
CA GLN A 285 -1.45 -22.37 15.80
C GLN A 285 -1.44 -21.75 17.20
N LYS A 286 -2.58 -21.22 17.63
CA LYS A 286 -2.79 -20.67 18.98
C LYS A 286 -4.15 -21.08 19.53
N ASP A 287 -4.21 -21.22 20.85
CA ASP A 287 -5.45 -21.42 21.58
C ASP A 287 -6.12 -20.07 21.81
N ILE A 288 -6.97 -19.66 20.88
CA ILE A 288 -7.63 -18.35 20.81
C ILE A 288 -9.06 -18.53 20.31
N ASP A 289 -9.96 -17.60 20.63
CA ASP A 289 -11.33 -17.62 20.12
C ASP A 289 -11.53 -16.60 18.99
N LEU A 290 -11.76 -17.09 17.77
CA LEU A 290 -12.09 -16.30 16.58
C LEU A 290 -13.60 -16.31 16.29
N SER A 291 -14.44 -16.42 17.31
CA SER A 291 -15.91 -16.33 17.16
C SER A 291 -16.40 -14.87 17.22
N ASN A 292 -15.71 -14.01 17.97
CA ASN A 292 -15.95 -12.58 17.95
C ASN A 292 -14.99 -11.88 16.99
N LEU A 293 -15.52 -11.47 15.84
CA LEU A 293 -14.77 -10.82 14.75
C LEU A 293 -14.70 -9.30 14.89
N ASP A 294 -15.08 -8.72 16.04
CA ASP A 294 -14.90 -7.29 16.29
C ASP A 294 -13.42 -6.89 16.14
N PRO A 295 -13.11 -5.81 15.39
CA PRO A 295 -11.73 -5.40 15.13
C PRO A 295 -10.86 -5.24 16.39
N LYS A 296 -11.44 -4.79 17.53
CA LYS A 296 -10.69 -4.62 18.77
C LYS A 296 -10.28 -5.96 19.39
N ASN A 297 -11.12 -6.98 19.24
CA ASN A 297 -10.81 -8.32 19.74
C ASN A 297 -9.69 -8.97 18.92
N LEU A 298 -9.76 -8.85 17.59
CA LEU A 298 -8.71 -9.34 16.69
C LEU A 298 -7.35 -8.68 16.97
N ASP A 299 -7.35 -7.40 17.33
CA ASP A 299 -6.13 -6.66 17.71
C ASP A 299 -5.53 -7.14 19.02
N GLY A 300 -6.37 -7.42 20.02
CA GLY A 300 -5.92 -8.02 21.28
C GLY A 300 -5.25 -9.37 21.08
N ILE A 301 -5.83 -10.21 20.22
CA ILE A 301 -5.26 -11.51 19.86
C ILE A 301 -3.89 -11.34 19.21
N LEU A 302 -3.76 -10.46 18.21
CA LEU A 302 -2.47 -10.21 17.54
C LEU A 302 -1.40 -9.68 18.50
N ALA A 303 -1.74 -8.74 19.37
CA ALA A 303 -0.81 -8.19 20.37
C ALA A 303 -0.26 -9.27 21.31
N SER A 304 -1.10 -10.21 21.75
CA SER A 304 -0.68 -11.33 22.62
C SER A 304 0.31 -12.30 21.95
N THR A 305 0.36 -12.33 20.61
CA THR A 305 1.24 -13.23 19.86
C THR A 305 2.62 -12.64 19.54
N MET A 306 2.85 -11.35 19.79
CA MET A 306 4.12 -10.67 19.48
C MET A 306 5.28 -11.07 20.40
N THR A 307 5.00 -11.64 21.58
CA THR A 307 6.01 -11.93 22.61
C THR A 307 6.79 -13.24 22.40
N SER A 308 6.59 -13.97 21.29
CA SER A 308 7.15 -15.34 21.13
C SER A 308 7.83 -15.65 19.80
N ALA A 309 7.97 -14.70 18.86
CA ALA A 309 8.56 -15.00 17.55
C ALA A 309 10.08 -14.73 17.55
N SER A 310 10.88 -15.78 17.79
CA SER A 310 12.27 -15.84 17.35
C SER A 310 12.26 -16.08 15.84
N PHE A 311 12.76 -15.11 15.07
CA PHE A 311 12.87 -15.22 13.62
C PHE A 311 14.03 -16.16 13.28
N SER A 312 13.71 -17.33 12.73
CA SER A 312 14.66 -18.16 12.00
C SER A 312 14.86 -17.57 10.61
N GLU A 313 16.09 -17.24 10.24
CA GLU A 313 16.48 -16.86 8.88
C GLU A 313 16.22 -18.04 7.91
N GLY A 314 15.02 -18.07 7.33
CA GLY A 314 14.60 -19.07 6.35
C GLY A 314 14.76 -18.58 4.92
N GLN A 315 15.78 -19.10 4.24
CA GLN A 315 16.07 -19.19 2.80
C GLN A 315 15.21 -18.36 1.82
N LEU A 316 15.89 -17.43 1.13
CA LEU A 316 15.48 -17.00 -0.21
C LEU A 316 15.53 -18.20 -1.16
N SER A 317 14.38 -18.64 -1.66
CA SER A 317 14.31 -19.51 -2.82
C SER A 317 13.71 -18.74 -3.98
N SER A 318 14.55 -18.40 -4.95
CA SER A 318 14.17 -17.92 -6.27
C SER A 318 14.28 -19.09 -7.24
N SER A 319 13.18 -19.79 -7.52
CA SER A 319 13.01 -20.44 -8.81
C SER A 319 11.57 -20.87 -9.02
N PHE A 320 10.93 -20.26 -10.01
CA PHE A 320 9.84 -20.87 -10.74
C PHE A 320 10.49 -21.56 -11.94
N THR A 321 10.48 -22.89 -11.97
CA THR A 321 10.67 -23.63 -13.22
C THR A 321 9.62 -24.71 -13.32
N GLN A 322 8.92 -24.66 -14.45
CA GLN A 322 7.90 -25.56 -14.92
C GLN A 322 8.44 -27.00 -14.97
N THR A 323 7.73 -27.95 -14.38
CA THR A 323 8.04 -29.38 -14.46
C THR A 323 7.74 -29.90 -15.86
N GLY A 324 8.75 -30.43 -16.55
CA GLY A 324 8.55 -31.19 -17.79
C GLY A 324 9.69 -31.09 -18.82
N ALA A 325 10.92 -31.45 -18.44
CA ALA A 325 11.94 -31.88 -19.41
C ALA A 325 12.91 -32.84 -18.72
N ASP A 326 13.15 -33.94 -19.42
CA ASP A 326 13.86 -35.15 -19.05
C ASP A 326 15.39 -34.96 -18.97
N GLY A 327 16.06 -35.69 -18.07
CA GLY A 327 17.50 -35.98 -18.07
C GLY A 327 18.48 -34.86 -17.68
N GLY A 328 19.01 -34.89 -16.45
CA GLY A 328 20.19 -34.11 -16.02
C GLY A 328 21.36 -35.03 -15.66
N ILE A 329 22.50 -34.85 -16.33
CA ILE A 329 23.76 -35.57 -16.11
C ILE A 329 24.45 -35.01 -14.85
N GLU A 330 24.92 -35.88 -13.95
CA GLU A 330 25.68 -35.49 -12.76
C GLU A 330 27.01 -34.83 -13.15
N ILE A 331 27.20 -33.57 -12.77
CA ILE A 331 28.51 -32.90 -12.83
C ILE A 331 29.15 -32.99 -11.44
N PRO A 332 30.33 -33.62 -11.29
CA PRO A 332 30.96 -33.76 -9.99
C PRO A 332 31.45 -32.42 -9.44
N ILE A 333 31.10 -32.15 -8.18
CA ILE A 333 31.41 -30.92 -7.44
C ILE A 333 32.91 -30.90 -7.13
N ARG A 334 33.62 -29.86 -7.59
CA ARG A 334 35.01 -29.59 -7.21
C ARG A 334 35.02 -28.48 -6.16
N TYR A 335 35.50 -28.80 -4.96
CA TYR A 335 35.65 -27.82 -3.88
C TYR A 335 36.95 -27.05 -4.05
N GLU A 336 36.87 -25.73 -4.20
CA GLU A 336 38.01 -24.82 -4.02
C GLU A 336 37.83 -24.02 -2.73
N GLU A 337 38.88 -23.99 -1.91
CA GLU A 337 38.92 -23.28 -0.64
C GLU A 337 39.15 -21.77 -0.88
N ILE A 338 38.16 -20.95 -0.54
CA ILE A 338 38.22 -19.49 -0.69
C ILE A 338 38.98 -18.90 0.51
N LYS A 339 40.15 -18.31 0.29
CA LYS A 339 40.91 -17.62 1.34
C LYS A 339 40.18 -16.36 1.84
N ASP A 340 40.14 -16.20 3.16
CA ASP A 340 39.52 -15.05 3.84
C ASP A 340 40.13 -13.71 3.42
N LYS A 341 39.26 -12.76 3.04
CA LYS A 341 39.63 -11.37 2.78
C LYS A 341 39.64 -10.56 4.09
N PRO A 342 40.56 -9.59 4.25
CA PRO A 342 40.62 -8.78 5.46
C PRO A 342 39.36 -7.91 5.62
N LYS A 343 38.78 -7.92 6.83
CA LYS A 343 37.64 -7.09 7.23
C LYS A 343 38.01 -5.60 7.10
N LYS A 344 37.30 -4.87 6.24
CA LYS A 344 37.36 -3.40 6.18
C LYS A 344 36.87 -2.83 7.51
N ALA A 345 37.60 -1.83 8.03
CA ALA A 345 37.14 -1.02 9.16
C ALA A 345 35.79 -0.38 8.84
N VAL A 346 34.83 -0.55 9.75
CA VAL A 346 33.49 0.03 9.68
C VAL A 346 33.63 1.55 9.73
N LYS A 347 33.26 2.24 8.64
CA LYS A 347 33.07 3.69 8.66
C LYS A 347 31.89 4.00 9.58
N SER A 348 32.03 4.99 10.45
CA SER A 348 30.93 5.52 11.25
C SER A 348 29.75 5.88 10.35
N GLU A 349 28.59 5.29 10.60
CA GLU A 349 27.35 5.63 9.91
C GLU A 349 27.02 7.11 10.16
N PRO A 350 26.60 7.88 9.13
CA PRO A 350 26.15 9.25 9.34
C PRO A 350 24.91 9.26 10.24
N ASN A 351 24.81 10.25 11.13
CA ASN A 351 23.65 10.38 12.02
C ASN A 351 22.38 10.65 11.21
N MET A 352 21.54 9.63 11.04
CA MET A 352 20.29 9.69 10.29
C MET A 352 19.10 10.22 11.11
N LEU A 353 19.27 10.48 12.41
CA LEU A 353 18.18 10.94 13.30
C LEU A 353 17.45 12.20 12.80
N PRO A 354 18.12 13.21 12.22
CA PRO A 354 17.45 14.37 11.64
C PRO A 354 16.50 13.95 10.50
N TYR A 355 16.91 12.98 9.70
CA TYR A 355 16.23 12.55 8.48
C TYR A 355 15.18 11.45 8.69
N MET A 356 14.96 11.01 9.92
CA MET A 356 13.83 10.15 10.29
C MET A 356 12.68 11.05 10.77
N LEU A 357 11.74 11.38 9.87
CA LEU A 357 10.50 12.05 10.25
C LEU A 357 9.63 11.12 11.12
N GLU A 358 8.71 11.69 11.90
CA GLU A 358 7.88 10.89 12.81
C GLU A 358 7.16 9.77 12.02
N PRO A 359 7.20 8.51 12.50
CA PRO A 359 6.34 7.48 11.94
C PRO A 359 4.89 7.94 12.04
N GLU A 360 4.14 7.74 10.96
CA GLU A 360 2.74 8.16 10.79
C GLU A 360 1.94 8.01 12.09
N LYS A 361 1.38 9.12 12.60
CA LYS A 361 0.50 9.09 13.78
C LYS A 361 -0.76 8.29 13.47
N GLY A 362 -0.73 7.03 13.88
CA GLY A 362 -1.85 6.09 13.94
C GLY A 362 -1.60 4.90 14.88
N VAL A 363 -0.49 4.85 15.64
CA VAL A 363 -0.18 3.75 16.55
C VAL A 363 -0.01 4.27 17.98
N TYR A 364 -0.95 3.93 18.85
CA TYR A 364 -0.86 4.20 20.28
C TYR A 364 -0.24 3.00 20.99
N TYR A 365 0.86 3.21 21.72
CA TYR A 365 1.35 2.29 22.74
C TYR A 365 1.19 2.94 24.10
N ARG A 366 0.40 2.34 25.00
CA ARG A 366 0.48 2.60 26.44
C ARG A 366 1.21 1.44 27.08
N VAL A 367 2.48 1.64 27.42
CA VAL A 367 3.25 0.70 28.23
C VAL A 367 3.25 1.22 29.67
N GLN A 368 2.67 0.45 30.58
CA GLN A 368 2.88 0.67 32.00
C GLN A 368 3.82 -0.44 32.49
N VAL A 369 5.08 -0.08 32.70
CA VAL A 369 6.10 -0.98 33.25
C VAL A 369 6.05 -0.89 34.76
N ALA A 370 5.75 -2.01 35.42
CA ALA A 370 6.17 -2.23 36.80
C ALA A 370 6.75 -3.64 36.88
N ALA A 371 8.06 -3.72 37.09
CA ALA A 371 8.77 -4.95 37.36
C ALA A 371 9.04 -5.07 38.88
N GLY A 372 8.53 -6.15 39.48
CA GLY A 372 9.12 -6.92 40.59
C GLY A 372 9.18 -6.29 41.99
N HIS A 373 8.59 -6.97 42.99
CA HIS A 373 9.33 -7.95 43.81
C HIS A 373 8.38 -8.84 44.62
N LYS A 374 8.76 -10.12 44.73
CA LYS A 374 8.26 -11.13 45.68
C LYS A 374 8.64 -10.77 47.12
N PRO A 375 7.90 -11.24 48.14
CA PRO A 375 8.09 -12.62 48.65
C PRO A 375 7.00 -13.61 48.23
#